data_AF-A0A3N6B9A7-F1
#
_entry.id   AF-A0A3N6B9A7-F1
#
_cell.length_a   1.000
_cell.length_b   1.000
_cell.length_c   1.000
_cell.angle_alpha   90.00
_cell.angle_beta   90.00
_cell.angle_gamma   90.00
#
_symmetry.space_group_name_H-M   'P 1'
#
loop_
_entity.id
_entity.type
_entity.pdbx_description
1 polymer ?
#
loop_
_entity_poly.entity_id
_entity_poly.type
_entity_poly.pdbx_seq_one_letter_code
_entity_poly.pdbx_strand_id
1 'polypeptide(L)'
;MQDDGPDRTGANGPGAAHGGGAVASTLSLAAPAAAGTLSSWKEIADHLSVNVRTAQKWEQERGLPVRRLPGTKGRVSAERGALDAWRQSTLSKPVWYNSLTFLRRYSLIVTAVAAATLSLAVRGYLLDHARGRPALFQVDNRTLSVFDGRRHELWQQTFDEPLAVHEYDGTEGQQRAWFGDIDGDGSTEVLFLQHPADEAGVTSYLLCYSETGQLKWRFAPDTVIADGTQSYTPPYILAAFAVADSPATGKMIAVTGRHTSYHPTSVALLDGHGRRRGEYWHTGHLDYLTFDDLDRDGVPEVLLAGVDNAREQATLVILDSRAVTGASFAGEGSPWQIQGMPTGSEKAIVYFPRTCVNRLYERYNMARDITVTSDGLIRVKVYERLDQDELVVHTLDRSLRSIRAVISDRLVATHRRLQADGRLDHLLNDSEAAALQEIQVVRPLDADR
;
A
#
# COMPACT_ATOMS: atom_id res chain seq x y z
N MET A 1 -57.37 -2.29 -4.17
CA MET A 1 -57.45 -2.50 -5.63
C MET A 1 -57.28 -4.00 -5.86
N GLN A 2 -58.33 -4.77 -6.18
CA GLN A 2 -59.30 -4.63 -7.29
C GLN A 2 -58.63 -4.73 -8.66
N ASP A 3 -59.09 -5.49 -9.65
CA ASP A 3 -60.04 -6.65 -9.76
C ASP A 3 -59.59 -7.43 -11.05
N ASP A 4 -60.09 -8.58 -11.52
CA ASP A 4 -61.26 -9.43 -11.25
C ASP A 4 -60.91 -10.92 -11.61
N GLY A 5 -61.87 -11.85 -11.53
CA GLY A 5 -61.85 -13.16 -12.21
C GLY A 5 -62.59 -13.13 -13.56
N PRO A 6 -63.32 -14.19 -14.00
CA PRO A 6 -63.44 -15.57 -13.48
C PRO A 6 -63.06 -16.60 -14.60
N ASP A 7 -63.33 -17.92 -14.60
CA ASP A 7 -64.64 -18.59 -14.53
C ASP A 7 -64.59 -20.10 -14.13
N ARG A 8 -65.78 -20.58 -13.73
CA ARG A 8 -66.27 -21.88 -13.22
C ARG A 8 -65.78 -23.14 -13.97
N THR A 9 -65.87 -24.37 -13.43
CA THR A 9 -67.00 -25.07 -12.75
C THR A 9 -66.48 -26.16 -11.78
N GLY A 10 -67.05 -26.40 -10.59
CA GLY A 10 -68.25 -27.23 -10.36
C GLY A 10 -67.86 -28.72 -10.12
N ALA A 11 -68.30 -29.45 -9.08
CA ALA A 11 -69.26 -29.16 -8.02
C ALA A 11 -69.02 -30.03 -6.74
N ASN A 12 -69.59 -29.58 -5.61
CA ASN A 12 -70.13 -30.29 -4.43
C ASN A 12 -69.82 -31.81 -4.27
N GLY A 13 -69.40 -32.37 -3.12
CA GLY A 13 -69.68 -31.99 -1.71
C GLY A 13 -71.09 -32.42 -1.28
N PRO A 14 -71.40 -32.76 0.00
CA PRO A 14 -70.54 -32.78 1.20
C PRO A 14 -70.69 -34.06 2.08
N GLY A 15 -70.05 -34.03 3.26
CA GLY A 15 -70.62 -34.53 4.54
C GLY A 15 -70.50 -36.03 4.85
N ALA A 16 -70.53 -36.51 6.09
CA ALA A 16 -70.34 -36.00 7.45
C ALA A 16 -70.82 -37.15 8.39
N ALA A 17 -70.20 -37.30 9.55
CA ALA A 17 -70.32 -38.46 10.44
C ALA A 17 -71.74 -38.86 10.92
N HIS A 18 -71.95 -40.17 11.11
CA HIS A 18 -72.55 -40.90 12.25
C HIS A 18 -72.75 -42.37 11.82
N GLY A 19 -72.86 -43.40 12.66
CA GLY A 19 -72.84 -43.48 14.13
C GLY A 19 -73.77 -44.59 14.63
N GLY A 20 -73.21 -45.68 15.19
CA GLY A 20 -73.96 -46.71 15.94
C GLY A 20 -74.86 -47.68 15.14
N GLY A 21 -75.23 -48.80 15.78
CA GLY A 21 -76.26 -49.73 15.28
C GLY A 21 -75.79 -51.18 15.16
N ALA A 22 -75.99 -51.98 16.22
CA ALA A 22 -75.76 -53.42 16.20
C ALA A 22 -77.06 -54.20 15.94
N VAL A 23 -77.05 -55.15 15.01
CA VAL A 23 -77.86 -56.39 14.97
C VAL A 23 -77.19 -57.33 13.95
N ALA A 24 -76.64 -58.46 14.38
CA ALA A 24 -77.34 -59.75 14.55
C ALA A 24 -77.64 -60.47 13.21
N SER A 25 -76.73 -61.37 12.84
CA SER A 25 -76.98 -62.51 11.96
C SER A 25 -76.17 -63.72 12.44
N THR A 26 -76.69 -64.41 13.46
CA THR A 26 -76.48 -65.85 13.67
C THR A 26 -77.10 -66.59 12.45
N LEU A 27 -76.51 -67.63 11.87
CA LEU A 27 -76.29 -69.00 12.37
C LEU A 27 -75.17 -69.64 11.50
N SER A 28 -74.09 -70.20 12.05
CA SER A 28 -73.98 -71.55 12.64
C SER A 28 -73.96 -72.72 11.63
N LEU A 29 -72.75 -73.22 11.29
CA LEU A 29 -72.39 -74.66 11.41
C LEU A 29 -70.86 -74.88 11.30
N ALA A 30 -70.38 -76.00 11.87
CA ALA A 30 -69.02 -76.23 12.36
C ALA A 30 -67.88 -76.62 11.38
N ALA A 31 -66.63 -76.49 11.88
CA ALA A 31 -65.40 -77.25 11.53
C ALA A 31 -64.71 -76.96 10.16
N PRO A 32 -63.41 -77.32 9.94
CA PRO A 32 -62.48 -78.07 10.81
C PRO A 32 -61.15 -77.34 11.14
N ALA A 33 -60.19 -78.07 11.72
CA ALA A 33 -58.95 -77.55 12.31
C ALA A 33 -57.67 -77.79 11.45
N ALA A 34 -56.58 -77.14 11.91
CA ALA A 34 -55.15 -77.50 11.69
C ALA A 34 -54.55 -77.39 10.27
N ALA A 35 -53.84 -76.27 10.02
CA ALA A 35 -52.87 -76.16 8.92
C ALA A 35 -51.63 -75.25 9.20
N GLY A 36 -51.69 -74.31 10.15
CA GLY A 36 -50.64 -73.28 10.35
C GLY A 36 -49.73 -73.42 11.58
N THR A 37 -50.00 -74.36 12.49
CA THR A 37 -49.33 -74.46 13.80
C THR A 37 -48.31 -75.59 13.83
N LEU A 38 -47.07 -75.25 14.19
CA LEU A 38 -46.00 -76.21 14.48
C LEU A 38 -46.13 -76.66 15.93
N SER A 39 -45.95 -77.96 16.20
CA SER A 39 -46.29 -78.63 17.46
C SER A 39 -45.09 -79.27 18.18
N SER A 40 -43.89 -79.14 17.60
CA SER A 40 -42.66 -79.66 18.18
C SER A 40 -41.46 -78.73 17.95
N TRP A 41 -40.46 -78.83 18.83
CA TRP A 41 -39.19 -78.12 18.68
C TRP A 41 -38.47 -78.46 17.37
N LYS A 42 -38.65 -79.69 16.87
CA LYS A 42 -38.07 -80.12 15.59
C LYS A 42 -38.72 -79.38 14.42
N GLU A 43 -40.05 -79.35 14.37
CA GLU A 43 -40.78 -78.59 13.34
C GLU A 43 -40.44 -77.10 13.33
N ILE A 44 -40.32 -76.47 14.51
CA ILE A 44 -39.93 -75.06 14.65
C ILE A 44 -38.51 -74.82 14.13
N ALA A 45 -37.57 -75.71 14.48
CA ALA A 45 -36.19 -75.64 14.04
C ALA A 45 -36.05 -75.85 12.52
N ASP A 46 -36.75 -76.85 11.98
CA ASP A 46 -36.78 -77.16 10.54
C ASP A 46 -37.38 -75.97 9.74
N HIS A 47 -38.48 -75.37 10.20
CA HIS A 47 -39.10 -74.19 9.55
C HIS A 47 -38.20 -72.94 9.58
N LEU A 48 -37.44 -72.74 10.66
CA LEU A 48 -36.44 -71.67 10.76
C LEU A 48 -35.09 -72.01 10.09
N SER A 49 -34.93 -73.25 9.59
CA SER A 49 -33.69 -73.79 9.02
C SER A 49 -32.49 -73.72 9.98
N VAL A 50 -32.71 -74.02 11.25
CA VAL A 50 -31.68 -74.08 12.30
C VAL A 50 -31.74 -75.40 13.06
N ASN A 51 -30.74 -75.69 13.89
CA ASN A 51 -30.82 -76.84 14.80
C ASN A 51 -31.73 -76.54 16.02
N VAL A 52 -32.27 -77.59 16.64
CA VAL A 52 -33.19 -77.49 17.79
C VAL A 52 -32.60 -76.70 18.97
N ARG A 53 -31.30 -76.85 19.24
CA ARG A 53 -30.63 -76.15 20.34
C ARG A 53 -30.52 -74.64 20.08
N THR A 54 -30.34 -74.23 18.82
CA THR A 54 -30.39 -72.83 18.39
C THR A 54 -31.80 -72.25 18.50
N ALA A 55 -32.84 -73.00 18.11
CA ALA A 55 -34.23 -72.55 18.26
C ALA A 55 -34.60 -72.32 19.74
N GLN A 56 -34.22 -73.25 20.63
CA GLN A 56 -34.38 -73.10 22.09
C GLN A 56 -33.58 -71.93 22.66
N LYS A 57 -32.35 -71.71 22.16
CA LYS A 57 -31.53 -70.56 22.53
C LYS A 57 -32.15 -69.23 22.10
N TRP A 58 -32.81 -69.18 20.93
CA TRP A 58 -33.50 -67.98 20.45
C TRP A 58 -34.80 -67.67 21.21
N GLU A 59 -35.51 -68.68 21.74
CA GLU A 59 -36.59 -68.47 22.72
C GLU A 59 -36.05 -67.75 23.97
N GLN A 60 -34.94 -68.25 24.54
CA GLN A 60 -34.35 -67.70 25.77
C GLN A 60 -33.71 -66.31 25.59
N GLU A 61 -32.93 -66.10 24.53
CA GLU A 61 -32.11 -64.88 24.37
C GLU A 61 -32.75 -63.80 23.50
N ARG A 62 -33.73 -64.16 22.64
CA ARG A 62 -34.24 -63.27 21.59
C ARG A 62 -35.78 -63.26 21.47
N GLY A 63 -36.48 -63.89 22.43
CA GLY A 63 -37.94 -63.84 22.50
C GLY A 63 -38.65 -64.50 21.32
N LEU A 64 -38.14 -65.63 20.81
CA LEU A 64 -38.81 -66.41 19.76
C LEU A 64 -40.27 -66.72 20.16
N PRO A 65 -41.29 -66.40 19.33
CA PRO A 65 -42.70 -66.52 19.71
C PRO A 65 -43.15 -67.99 19.72
N VAL A 66 -42.95 -68.65 20.85
CA VAL A 66 -43.32 -70.05 21.11
C VAL A 66 -44.19 -70.11 22.36
N ARG A 67 -45.31 -70.84 22.31
CA ARG A 67 -46.20 -71.11 23.45
C ARG A 67 -45.92 -72.49 24.02
N ARG A 68 -45.76 -72.58 25.34
CA ARG A 68 -45.61 -73.86 26.06
C ARG A 68 -46.98 -74.30 26.60
N LEU A 69 -47.40 -75.52 26.30
CA LEU A 69 -48.66 -76.08 26.78
C LEU A 69 -48.44 -76.83 28.11
N PRO A 70 -49.35 -76.69 29.10
CA PRO A 70 -49.22 -77.35 30.40
C PRO A 70 -49.41 -78.87 30.27
N GLY A 71 -48.45 -79.64 30.78
CA GLY A 71 -48.46 -81.10 30.76
C GLY A 71 -47.06 -81.67 31.06
N THR A 72 -46.99 -82.90 31.57
CA THR A 72 -45.78 -83.52 32.16
C THR A 72 -44.62 -83.81 31.21
N LYS A 73 -44.76 -83.54 29.90
CA LYS A 73 -43.66 -83.36 28.95
C LYS A 73 -43.98 -82.18 28.04
N GLY A 74 -43.22 -81.09 28.19
CA GLY A 74 -43.56 -79.77 27.61
C GLY A 74 -43.67 -79.77 26.08
N ARG A 75 -44.91 -79.85 25.58
CA ARG A 75 -45.24 -79.58 24.17
C ARG A 75 -45.13 -78.08 23.91
N VAL A 76 -44.51 -77.73 22.79
CA VAL A 76 -44.41 -76.36 22.29
C VAL A 76 -45.28 -76.19 21.06
N SER A 77 -46.00 -75.08 20.98
CA SER A 77 -46.74 -74.68 19.80
C SER A 77 -46.29 -73.31 19.31
N ALA A 78 -46.09 -73.16 18.01
CA ALA A 78 -45.76 -71.89 17.39
C ALA A 78 -46.49 -71.76 16.05
N GLU A 79 -46.97 -70.55 15.75
CA GLU A 79 -47.65 -70.25 14.50
C GLU A 79 -46.63 -69.79 13.47
N ARG A 80 -46.63 -70.38 12.26
CA ARG A 80 -45.61 -70.10 11.23
C ARG A 80 -45.50 -68.60 10.92
N GLY A 81 -46.63 -67.92 10.73
CA GLY A 81 -46.65 -66.47 10.45
C GLY A 81 -46.04 -65.62 11.57
N ALA A 82 -46.16 -66.03 12.83
CA ALA A 82 -45.53 -65.32 13.96
C ALA A 82 -44.01 -65.54 14.00
N LEU A 83 -43.54 -66.75 13.68
CA LEU A 83 -42.10 -67.06 13.55
C LEU A 83 -41.47 -66.29 12.38
N ASP A 84 -42.15 -66.22 11.24
CA ASP A 84 -41.69 -65.48 10.05
C ASP A 84 -41.64 -63.97 10.30
N ALA A 85 -42.68 -63.40 10.93
CA ALA A 85 -42.70 -61.99 11.32
C ALA A 85 -41.59 -61.65 12.32
N TRP A 86 -41.38 -62.49 13.35
CA TRP A 86 -40.28 -62.32 14.30
C TRP A 86 -38.90 -62.43 13.62
N ARG A 87 -38.75 -63.34 12.65
CA ARG A 87 -37.49 -63.50 11.90
C ARG A 87 -37.17 -62.23 11.12
N GLN A 88 -38.18 -61.62 10.49
CA GLN A 88 -38.04 -60.38 9.74
C GLN A 88 -37.74 -59.19 10.67
N SER A 89 -38.41 -59.05 11.83
CA SER A 89 -38.18 -57.91 12.73
C SER A 89 -36.88 -58.00 13.53
N THR A 90 -36.50 -59.21 13.96
CA THR A 90 -35.41 -59.42 14.94
C THR A 90 -34.04 -59.62 14.29
N LEU A 91 -34.00 -60.05 13.02
CA LEU A 91 -32.74 -60.24 12.28
C LEU A 91 -32.41 -59.09 11.31
N SER A 92 -33.38 -58.23 10.97
CA SER A 92 -33.16 -57.07 10.09
C SER A 92 -32.64 -55.85 10.86
N LYS A 93 -31.31 -55.72 10.99
CA LYS A 93 -30.70 -54.46 11.44
C LYS A 93 -30.78 -53.40 10.33
N PRO A 94 -31.06 -52.12 10.63
CA PRO A 94 -31.11 -51.07 9.60
C PRO A 94 -29.73 -50.85 8.96
N VAL A 95 -29.72 -50.80 7.62
CA VAL A 95 -28.56 -51.10 6.77
C VAL A 95 -27.84 -49.82 6.29
N TRP A 96 -27.93 -48.71 7.03
CA TRP A 96 -27.44 -47.40 6.53
C TRP A 96 -25.94 -47.39 6.22
N TYR A 97 -25.15 -48.28 6.83
CA TYR A 97 -23.73 -48.52 6.53
C TYR A 97 -23.42 -49.63 5.50
N ASN A 98 -24.35 -50.50 5.08
CA ASN A 98 -24.06 -51.43 3.95
C ASN A 98 -24.61 -50.93 2.61
N SER A 99 -25.31 -49.79 2.58
CA SER A 99 -25.59 -49.09 1.33
C SER A 99 -24.29 -48.49 0.79
N LEU A 100 -23.59 -49.25 -0.06
CA LEU A 100 -22.42 -48.79 -0.82
C LEU A 100 -22.70 -47.47 -1.55
N THR A 101 -23.93 -47.27 -2.03
CA THR A 101 -24.39 -46.01 -2.64
C THR A 101 -24.49 -44.86 -1.64
N PHE A 102 -24.98 -45.09 -0.42
CA PHE A 102 -24.99 -44.06 0.63
C PHE A 102 -23.58 -43.72 1.10
N LEU A 103 -22.75 -44.73 1.41
CA LEU A 103 -21.35 -44.50 1.80
C LEU A 103 -20.55 -43.78 0.72
N ARG A 104 -20.73 -44.13 -0.56
CA ARG A 104 -20.11 -43.41 -1.69
C ARG A 104 -20.58 -41.95 -1.76
N ARG A 105 -21.88 -41.68 -1.65
CA ARG A 105 -22.43 -40.31 -1.69
C ARG A 105 -21.96 -39.48 -0.49
N TYR A 106 -21.98 -40.06 0.71
CA TYR A 106 -21.50 -39.40 1.94
C TYR A 106 -20.00 -39.12 1.86
N SER A 107 -19.19 -40.09 1.44
CA SER A 107 -17.75 -39.93 1.19
C SER A 107 -17.48 -38.82 0.15
N LEU A 108 -18.18 -38.84 -0.98
CA LEU A 108 -18.06 -37.78 -2.01
C LEU A 108 -18.40 -36.39 -1.47
N ILE A 109 -19.47 -36.25 -0.66
CA ILE A 109 -19.84 -34.97 -0.05
C ILE A 109 -18.77 -34.51 0.95
N VAL A 110 -18.30 -35.39 1.84
CA VAL A 110 -17.25 -35.06 2.82
C VAL A 110 -15.94 -34.70 2.13
N THR A 111 -15.53 -35.45 1.09
CA THR A 111 -14.35 -35.13 0.27
C THR A 111 -14.52 -33.82 -0.49
N ALA A 112 -15.69 -33.53 -1.06
CA ALA A 112 -15.95 -32.27 -1.75
C ALA A 112 -15.91 -31.07 -0.80
N VAL A 113 -16.47 -31.20 0.40
CA VAL A 113 -16.42 -30.15 1.44
C VAL A 113 -14.98 -29.96 1.91
N ALA A 114 -14.23 -31.03 2.20
CA ALA A 114 -12.84 -30.96 2.62
C ALA A 114 -11.92 -30.37 1.53
N ALA A 115 -12.15 -30.72 0.26
CA ALA A 115 -11.46 -30.13 -0.87
C ALA A 115 -11.79 -28.64 -1.02
N ALA A 116 -13.07 -28.25 -0.91
CA ALA A 116 -13.48 -26.85 -0.98
C ALA A 116 -12.90 -26.00 0.16
N THR A 117 -12.88 -26.50 1.40
CA THR A 117 -12.24 -25.79 2.53
C THR A 117 -10.73 -25.70 2.36
N LEU A 118 -10.06 -26.75 1.85
CA LEU A 118 -8.64 -26.70 1.53
C LEU A 118 -8.36 -25.71 0.39
N SER A 119 -9.17 -25.69 -0.67
CA SER A 119 -9.03 -24.72 -1.77
C SER A 119 -9.27 -23.28 -1.30
N LEU A 120 -10.22 -23.04 -0.38
CA LEU A 120 -10.43 -21.72 0.22
C LEU A 120 -9.27 -21.31 1.13
N ALA A 121 -8.73 -22.24 1.93
CA ALA A 121 -7.57 -21.99 2.79
C ALA A 121 -6.30 -21.72 1.95
N VAL A 122 -6.04 -22.52 0.92
CA VAL A 122 -4.92 -22.35 -0.02
C VAL A 122 -5.09 -21.05 -0.81
N ARG A 123 -6.29 -20.73 -1.30
CA ARG A 123 -6.57 -19.43 -1.96
C ARG A 123 -6.38 -18.26 -1.00
N GLY A 124 -6.83 -18.37 0.25
CA GLY A 124 -6.60 -17.35 1.28
C GLY A 124 -5.11 -17.14 1.53
N TYR A 125 -4.37 -18.23 1.76
CA TYR A 125 -2.91 -18.21 1.91
C TYR A 125 -2.22 -17.59 0.70
N LEU A 126 -2.55 -18.01 -0.52
CA LEU A 126 -1.97 -17.48 -1.77
C LEU A 126 -2.31 -16.01 -2.03
N LEU A 127 -3.50 -15.53 -1.62
CA LEU A 127 -3.86 -14.11 -1.72
C LEU A 127 -3.19 -13.26 -0.64
N ASP A 128 -2.94 -13.81 0.54
CA ASP A 128 -2.28 -13.09 1.64
C ASP A 128 -0.76 -13.03 1.45
N HIS A 129 -0.18 -14.08 0.84
CA HIS A 129 1.23 -14.18 0.43
C HIS A 129 1.47 -13.74 -1.03
N ALA A 130 0.44 -13.25 -1.72
CA ALA A 130 0.62 -12.54 -2.98
C ALA A 130 1.32 -11.21 -2.65
N ARG A 131 2.64 -11.21 -2.84
CA ARG A 131 3.49 -10.02 -2.68
C ARG A 131 2.87 -8.84 -3.42
N GLY A 132 2.64 -7.74 -2.70
CA GLY A 132 2.17 -6.51 -3.30
C GLY A 132 3.26 -5.79 -4.09
N ARG A 133 2.89 -4.65 -4.66
CA ARG A 133 3.83 -3.73 -5.32
C ARG A 133 4.73 -3.02 -4.29
N PRO A 134 5.96 -2.64 -4.66
CA PRO A 134 6.82 -1.74 -3.88
C PRO A 134 6.06 -0.50 -3.41
N ALA A 135 6.11 -0.24 -2.11
CA ALA A 135 5.43 0.91 -1.51
C ALA A 135 6.17 1.50 -0.30
N LEU A 136 7.11 0.75 0.27
CA LEU A 136 7.87 1.11 1.46
C LEU A 136 9.32 0.67 1.28
N PHE A 137 10.25 1.39 1.90
CA PHE A 137 11.65 0.98 2.00
C PHE A 137 12.17 1.17 3.42
N GLN A 138 13.29 0.53 3.71
CA GLN A 138 14.10 0.74 4.89
C GLN A 138 15.58 0.67 4.48
N VAL A 139 16.41 1.52 5.09
CA VAL A 139 17.86 1.46 4.97
C VAL A 139 18.44 0.95 6.29
N ASP A 140 19.31 -0.06 6.22
CA ASP A 140 20.16 -0.50 7.33
C ASP A 140 21.61 -0.54 6.86
N ASN A 141 22.38 0.47 7.25
CA ASN A 141 23.81 0.65 6.96
C ASN A 141 24.18 0.56 5.47
N ARG A 142 24.30 -0.65 4.92
CA ARG A 142 24.69 -0.93 3.53
C ARG A 142 23.56 -1.55 2.70
N THR A 143 22.38 -1.75 3.29
CA THR A 143 21.28 -2.48 2.66
C THR A 143 20.06 -1.59 2.50
N LEU A 144 19.51 -1.54 1.29
CA LEU A 144 18.17 -1.08 0.99
C LEU A 144 17.24 -2.29 0.94
N SER A 145 16.26 -2.36 1.82
CA SER A 145 15.19 -3.37 1.79
C SER A 145 13.89 -2.72 1.34
N VAL A 146 13.20 -3.34 0.38
CA VAL A 146 11.94 -2.83 -0.19
C VAL A 146 10.79 -3.80 0.11
N PHE A 147 9.65 -3.21 0.49
CA PHE A 147 8.48 -3.93 0.98
C PHE A 147 7.20 -3.49 0.24
N ASP A 148 6.19 -4.36 0.29
CA ASP A 148 4.84 -3.97 -0.09
C ASP A 148 4.14 -3.11 0.99
N GLY A 149 2.97 -2.58 0.68
CA GLY A 149 2.15 -1.79 1.63
C GLY A 149 1.65 -2.58 2.86
N ARG A 150 1.91 -3.88 2.94
CA ARG A 150 1.64 -4.75 4.11
C ARG A 150 2.91 -5.08 4.90
N ARG A 151 4.06 -4.53 4.51
CA ARG A 151 5.40 -4.77 5.05
C ARG A 151 5.94 -6.20 4.80
N HIS A 152 5.48 -6.88 3.76
CA HIS A 152 6.17 -8.07 3.27
C HIS A 152 7.39 -7.66 2.45
N GLU A 153 8.55 -8.26 2.72
CA GLU A 153 9.76 -7.98 1.96
C GLU A 153 9.66 -8.55 0.54
N LEU A 154 9.95 -7.69 -0.44
CA LEU A 154 9.95 -8.01 -1.86
C LEU A 154 11.35 -8.41 -2.31
N TRP A 155 12.32 -7.53 -2.04
CA TRP A 155 13.73 -7.68 -2.41
C TRP A 155 14.61 -6.77 -1.55
N GLN A 156 15.91 -7.02 -1.58
CA GLN A 156 16.94 -6.20 -0.95
C GLN A 156 18.07 -5.90 -1.96
N GLN A 157 18.79 -4.81 -1.73
CA GLN A 157 20.00 -4.44 -2.46
C GLN A 157 21.09 -4.03 -1.47
N THR A 158 22.32 -4.48 -1.70
CA THR A 158 23.48 -4.18 -0.85
C THR A 158 24.49 -3.34 -1.62
N PHE A 159 24.96 -2.26 -0.99
CA PHE A 159 25.88 -1.29 -1.56
C PHE A 159 27.34 -1.57 -1.20
N ASP A 160 28.25 -1.10 -2.05
CA ASP A 160 29.70 -1.18 -1.85
C ASP A 160 30.22 -0.19 -0.80
N GLU A 161 29.48 0.88 -0.52
CA GLU A 161 29.76 1.84 0.56
C GLU A 161 28.61 1.93 1.56
N PRO A 162 28.89 2.25 2.84
CA PRO A 162 27.86 2.57 3.83
C PRO A 162 27.00 3.76 3.39
N LEU A 163 25.72 3.74 3.75
CA LEU A 163 24.77 4.82 3.57
C LEU A 163 24.59 5.59 4.88
N ALA A 164 24.35 6.89 4.79
CA ALA A 164 24.05 7.73 5.95
C ALA A 164 22.65 7.39 6.50
N VAL A 165 22.51 6.40 7.38
CA VAL A 165 21.17 5.89 7.81
C VAL A 165 20.22 7.01 8.29
N HIS A 166 20.74 8.01 9.01
CA HIS A 166 19.97 9.15 9.51
C HIS A 166 19.32 10.01 8.41
N GLU A 167 19.86 9.99 7.19
CA GLU A 167 19.31 10.71 6.03
C GLU A 167 18.05 10.06 5.47
N TYR A 168 17.72 8.82 5.86
CA TYR A 168 16.53 8.08 5.41
C TYR A 168 15.44 7.97 6.48
N ASP A 169 15.69 8.51 7.68
CA ASP A 169 14.74 8.54 8.78
C ASP A 169 13.73 9.71 8.67
N GLY A 170 12.55 9.52 9.27
CA GLY A 170 11.52 10.56 9.33
C GLY A 170 10.91 10.95 7.98
N THR A 171 10.19 12.07 7.96
CA THR A 171 9.39 12.49 6.78
C THR A 171 10.26 12.92 5.60
N GLU A 172 11.40 13.57 5.87
CA GLU A 172 12.36 13.99 4.83
C GLU A 172 13.09 12.77 4.25
N GLY A 173 13.49 11.82 5.10
CA GLY A 173 14.09 10.57 4.65
C GLY A 173 13.19 9.74 3.74
N GLN A 174 11.86 9.75 3.96
CA GLN A 174 10.92 9.09 3.03
C GLN A 174 10.91 9.72 1.63
N GLN A 175 11.33 10.98 1.45
CA GLN A 175 11.45 11.62 0.13
C GLN A 175 12.69 11.14 -0.64
N ARG A 176 13.62 10.40 -0.01
CA ARG A 176 14.75 9.76 -0.69
C ARG A 176 14.37 8.53 -1.52
N ALA A 177 13.10 8.11 -1.51
CA ALA A 177 12.60 7.13 -2.46
C ALA A 177 11.27 7.57 -3.08
N TRP A 178 10.99 7.08 -4.29
CA TRP A 178 9.71 7.25 -4.96
C TRP A 178 9.26 5.94 -5.58
N PHE A 179 7.97 5.65 -5.48
CA PHE A 179 7.34 4.41 -5.94
C PHE A 179 6.28 4.73 -6.99
N GLY A 180 6.38 4.13 -8.17
CA GLY A 180 5.38 4.27 -9.21
C GLY A 180 5.85 3.81 -10.58
N ASP A 181 4.92 3.83 -11.54
CA ASP A 181 5.19 3.55 -12.95
C ASP A 181 5.96 4.74 -13.57
N ILE A 182 7.26 4.55 -13.81
CA ILE A 182 8.15 5.65 -14.26
C ILE A 182 8.24 5.74 -15.80
N ASP A 183 8.11 4.63 -16.52
CA ASP A 183 8.23 4.56 -17.98
C ASP A 183 6.94 4.15 -18.72
N GLY A 184 5.83 3.96 -17.99
CA GLY A 184 4.50 3.73 -18.56
C GLY A 184 4.22 2.27 -18.89
N ASP A 185 4.98 1.31 -18.33
CA ASP A 185 4.81 -0.12 -18.60
C ASP A 185 3.77 -0.80 -17.69
N GLY A 186 3.27 -0.08 -16.69
CA GLY A 186 2.26 -0.54 -15.73
C GLY A 186 2.83 -1.22 -14.48
N SER A 187 4.13 -1.47 -14.41
CA SER A 187 4.85 -1.95 -13.22
C SER A 187 5.02 -0.84 -12.18
N THR A 188 5.69 -1.13 -11.07
CA THR A 188 6.06 -0.12 -10.06
C THR A 188 7.56 -0.12 -9.82
N GLU A 189 8.24 0.87 -10.38
CA GLU A 189 9.65 1.14 -10.11
C GLU A 189 9.87 1.75 -8.73
N VAL A 190 11.12 1.63 -8.28
CA VAL A 190 11.64 2.31 -7.11
C VAL A 190 12.78 3.22 -7.56
N LEU A 191 12.54 4.53 -7.51
CA LEU A 191 13.64 5.50 -7.51
C LEU A 191 14.20 5.59 -6.09
N PHE A 192 15.52 5.57 -5.96
CA PHE A 192 16.22 5.68 -4.67
C PHE A 192 17.41 6.62 -4.79
N LEU A 193 17.43 7.65 -3.94
CA LEU A 193 18.48 8.66 -3.85
C LEU A 193 19.58 8.19 -2.90
N GLN A 194 20.64 7.60 -3.45
CA GLN A 194 21.75 7.07 -2.67
C GLN A 194 22.60 8.21 -2.08
N HIS A 195 22.52 8.36 -0.77
CA HIS A 195 23.40 9.21 0.02
C HIS A 195 24.41 8.36 0.82
N PRO A 196 25.73 8.45 0.52
CA PRO A 196 26.76 7.68 1.21
C PRO A 196 27.00 8.23 2.63
N ALA A 197 27.57 7.40 3.52
CA ALA A 197 27.92 7.82 4.88
C ALA A 197 29.20 8.68 4.94
N ASP A 198 30.06 8.56 3.92
CA ASP A 198 31.19 9.44 3.69
C ASP A 198 31.04 10.08 2.30
N GLU A 199 30.96 11.41 2.26
CA GLU A 199 30.88 12.17 1.00
C GLU A 199 32.27 12.29 0.31
N ALA A 200 33.37 11.97 1.00
CA ALA A 200 34.72 12.20 0.51
C ALA A 200 35.12 11.23 -0.62
N GLY A 201 34.90 11.66 -1.87
CA GLY A 201 35.32 10.92 -3.05
C GLY A 201 34.36 9.80 -3.49
N VAL A 202 33.20 9.66 -2.82
CA VAL A 202 32.16 8.69 -3.18
C VAL A 202 31.13 9.34 -4.10
N THR A 203 30.80 8.69 -5.22
CA THR A 203 29.73 9.15 -6.12
C THR A 203 28.35 8.81 -5.54
N SER A 204 27.52 9.82 -5.34
CA SER A 204 26.09 9.66 -5.07
C SER A 204 25.32 9.38 -6.38
N TYR A 205 24.31 8.51 -6.32
CA TYR A 205 23.52 8.12 -7.48
C TYR A 205 22.02 8.24 -7.21
N LEU A 206 21.25 8.69 -8.22
CA LEU A 206 19.83 8.37 -8.31
C LEU A 206 19.71 7.04 -9.04
N LEU A 207 19.13 6.04 -8.38
CA LEU A 207 19.03 4.66 -8.83
C LEU A 207 17.58 4.33 -9.16
N CYS A 208 17.33 3.68 -10.29
CA CYS A 208 16.00 3.20 -10.66
C CYS A 208 16.00 1.67 -10.69
N TYR A 209 15.21 1.05 -9.82
CA TYR A 209 15.00 -0.39 -9.78
C TYR A 209 13.61 -0.76 -10.31
N SER A 210 13.51 -1.90 -10.99
CA SER A 210 12.24 -2.50 -11.37
C SER A 210 11.42 -2.96 -10.15
N GLU A 211 10.15 -3.32 -10.38
CA GLU A 211 9.28 -3.95 -9.36
C GLU A 211 9.92 -5.16 -8.68
N THR A 212 10.79 -5.89 -9.41
CA THR A 212 11.53 -7.08 -8.94
C THR A 212 12.93 -6.79 -8.39
N GLY A 213 13.34 -5.52 -8.30
CA GLY A 213 14.62 -5.10 -7.73
C GLY A 213 15.80 -5.14 -8.70
N GLN A 214 15.58 -5.27 -10.01
CA GLN A 214 16.67 -5.18 -10.99
C GLN A 214 16.96 -3.72 -11.32
N LEU A 215 18.23 -3.30 -11.33
CA LEU A 215 18.61 -1.93 -11.69
C LEU A 215 18.30 -1.66 -13.18
N LYS A 216 17.31 -0.79 -13.47
CA LYS A 216 16.96 -0.33 -14.82
C LYS A 216 18.00 0.69 -15.31
N TRP A 217 18.31 1.70 -14.49
CA TRP A 217 19.29 2.75 -14.81
C TRP A 217 19.82 3.44 -13.54
N ARG A 218 20.89 4.24 -13.70
CA ARG A 218 21.44 5.12 -12.65
C ARG A 218 21.88 6.47 -13.24
N PHE A 219 21.78 7.53 -12.45
CA PHE A 219 22.23 8.88 -12.80
C PHE A 219 23.14 9.47 -11.72
N ALA A 220 24.19 10.17 -12.15
CA ALA A 220 25.03 11.05 -11.32
C ALA A 220 25.59 12.19 -12.20
N PRO A 221 25.82 13.40 -11.67
CA PRO A 221 26.44 14.48 -12.43
C PRO A 221 27.91 14.17 -12.73
N ASP A 222 28.27 14.26 -14.00
CA ASP A 222 29.55 13.82 -14.56
C ASP A 222 30.42 14.97 -15.10
N THR A 223 29.86 16.17 -15.13
CA THR A 223 30.43 17.31 -15.85
C THR A 223 31.40 18.11 -14.98
N VAL A 224 32.55 18.45 -15.58
CA VAL A 224 33.54 19.36 -15.00
C VAL A 224 33.16 20.78 -15.38
N ILE A 225 33.07 21.67 -14.40
CA ILE A 225 32.79 23.09 -14.61
C ILE A 225 33.91 23.96 -14.02
N ALA A 226 33.88 25.26 -14.30
CA ALA A 226 34.80 26.22 -13.71
C ALA A 226 34.11 27.57 -13.50
N ASP A 227 34.60 28.36 -12.54
CA ASP A 227 34.27 29.77 -12.40
C ASP A 227 35.52 30.64 -12.61
N GLY A 228 35.48 31.92 -12.21
CA GLY A 228 36.63 32.82 -12.28
C GLY A 228 37.77 32.50 -11.31
N THR A 229 37.61 31.50 -10.43
CA THR A 229 38.56 31.17 -9.36
C THR A 229 39.18 29.78 -9.54
N GLN A 230 38.40 28.76 -9.91
CA GLN A 230 38.86 27.38 -10.00
C GLN A 230 37.96 26.48 -10.86
N SER A 231 38.42 25.23 -11.06
CA SER A 231 37.62 24.15 -11.65
C SER A 231 37.03 23.24 -10.57
N TYR A 232 35.87 22.65 -10.87
CA TYR A 232 35.11 21.75 -10.04
C TYR A 232 34.90 20.44 -10.79
N THR A 233 35.27 19.32 -10.17
CA THR A 233 35.22 17.99 -10.77
C THR A 233 34.28 17.08 -9.97
N PRO A 234 33.64 16.06 -10.59
CA PRO A 234 32.96 15.01 -9.84
C PRO A 234 33.88 14.35 -8.77
N PRO A 235 33.30 13.74 -7.72
CA PRO A 235 31.88 13.49 -7.52
C PRO A 235 31.09 14.69 -6.97
N TYR A 236 29.83 14.76 -7.37
CA TYR A 236 28.81 15.61 -6.75
C TYR A 236 27.90 14.73 -5.88
N ILE A 237 27.43 15.26 -4.75
CA ILE A 237 26.49 14.56 -3.86
C ILE A 237 25.08 15.02 -4.18
N LEU A 238 24.18 14.06 -4.45
CA LEU A 238 22.80 14.39 -4.75
C LEU A 238 22.05 14.79 -3.48
N ALA A 239 21.43 15.97 -3.52
CA ALA A 239 20.73 16.55 -2.40
C ALA A 239 19.25 16.13 -2.41
N ALA A 240 18.54 16.39 -3.51
CA ALA A 240 17.13 16.04 -3.67
C ALA A 240 16.80 15.55 -5.09
N PHE A 241 15.65 14.90 -5.22
CA PHE A 241 14.97 14.69 -6.49
C PHE A 241 13.45 14.86 -6.31
N ALA A 242 12.74 15.11 -7.41
CA ALA A 242 11.29 15.02 -7.45
C ALA A 242 10.84 14.46 -8.80
N VAL A 243 9.62 13.92 -8.82
CA VAL A 243 8.99 13.34 -10.01
C VAL A 243 7.68 14.07 -10.29
N ALA A 244 7.45 14.41 -11.56
CA ALA A 244 6.20 15.00 -12.03
C ALA A 244 5.74 14.37 -13.34
N ASP A 245 4.46 14.54 -13.66
CA ASP A 245 3.90 14.20 -14.96
C ASP A 245 4.11 15.35 -15.96
N SER A 246 4.45 14.98 -17.20
CA SER A 246 4.49 15.84 -18.38
C SER A 246 3.51 15.29 -19.42
N PRO A 247 2.52 16.10 -19.86
CA PRO A 247 1.63 15.71 -20.95
C PRO A 247 2.35 15.36 -22.26
N ALA A 248 3.57 15.88 -22.47
CA ALA A 248 4.33 15.70 -23.69
C ALA A 248 5.32 14.52 -23.66
N THR A 249 5.85 14.16 -22.48
CA THR A 249 6.98 13.22 -22.37
C THR A 249 6.80 12.09 -21.35
N GLY A 250 5.63 11.95 -20.73
CA GLY A 250 5.42 10.99 -19.65
C GLY A 250 5.99 11.53 -18.34
N LYS A 251 6.80 10.77 -17.62
CA LYS A 251 7.41 11.23 -16.36
C LYS A 251 8.62 12.13 -16.61
N MET A 252 8.74 13.17 -15.78
CA MET A 252 9.92 14.02 -15.64
C MET A 252 10.51 13.86 -14.24
N ILE A 253 11.84 13.87 -14.16
CA ILE A 253 12.56 13.74 -12.88
C ILE A 253 13.56 14.88 -12.79
N ALA A 254 13.38 15.79 -11.83
CA ALA A 254 14.39 16.81 -11.50
C ALA A 254 15.30 16.29 -10.39
N VAL A 255 16.61 16.51 -10.51
CA VAL A 255 17.63 16.03 -9.56
C VAL A 255 18.64 17.14 -9.30
N THR A 256 18.95 17.43 -8.03
CA THR A 256 20.01 18.38 -7.64
C THR A 256 21.25 17.66 -7.11
N GLY A 257 22.43 18.10 -7.54
CA GLY A 257 23.72 17.55 -7.11
C GLY A 257 24.71 18.66 -6.74
N ARG A 258 25.00 18.81 -5.46
CA ARG A 258 25.93 19.83 -4.94
C ARG A 258 27.37 19.33 -4.93
N HIS A 259 28.32 20.24 -5.13
CA HIS A 259 29.72 19.94 -4.85
C HIS A 259 29.93 19.85 -3.32
N THR A 260 30.68 18.86 -2.85
CA THR A 260 30.91 18.61 -1.40
C THR A 260 31.62 19.78 -0.71
N SER A 261 32.78 20.17 -1.24
CA SER A 261 33.64 21.20 -0.62
C SER A 261 33.40 22.64 -1.08
N TYR A 262 32.50 22.89 -2.04
CA TYR A 262 32.39 24.18 -2.73
C TYR A 262 30.95 24.50 -3.17
N HIS A 263 30.73 25.75 -3.61
CA HIS A 263 29.41 26.32 -3.92
C HIS A 263 28.57 25.69 -5.04
N PRO A 264 29.10 25.10 -6.14
CA PRO A 264 28.24 24.84 -7.29
C PRO A 264 27.22 23.71 -7.10
N THR A 265 26.06 23.87 -7.76
CA THR A 265 25.03 22.82 -7.88
C THR A 265 24.72 22.51 -9.33
N SER A 266 24.69 21.23 -9.68
CA SER A 266 24.08 20.69 -10.89
C SER A 266 22.58 20.51 -10.67
N VAL A 267 21.77 20.91 -11.65
CA VAL A 267 20.34 20.58 -11.74
C VAL A 267 20.10 19.85 -13.04
N ALA A 268 19.81 18.56 -12.97
CA ALA A 268 19.51 17.75 -14.14
C ALA A 268 18.01 17.45 -14.23
N LEU A 269 17.46 17.53 -15.44
CA LEU A 269 16.12 17.03 -15.75
C LEU A 269 16.25 15.74 -16.58
N LEU A 270 15.63 14.66 -16.12
CA LEU A 270 15.67 13.34 -16.77
C LEU A 270 14.28 12.92 -17.27
N ASP A 271 14.23 12.06 -18.29
CA ASP A 271 13.04 11.27 -18.60
C ASP A 271 12.93 10.00 -17.73
N GLY A 272 11.79 9.30 -17.77
CA GLY A 272 11.57 8.07 -17.00
C GLY A 272 12.54 6.91 -17.30
N HIS A 273 13.31 6.99 -18.40
CA HIS A 273 14.38 6.04 -18.72
C HIS A 273 15.77 6.53 -18.26
N GLY A 274 15.84 7.57 -17.43
CA GLY A 274 17.07 8.13 -16.88
C GLY A 274 17.88 8.97 -17.87
N ARG A 275 17.33 9.35 -19.03
CA ARG A 275 18.06 10.14 -20.03
C ARG A 275 17.97 11.63 -19.69
N ARG A 276 19.13 12.30 -19.55
CA ARG A 276 19.22 13.75 -19.35
C ARG A 276 18.60 14.50 -20.53
N ARG A 277 17.56 15.29 -20.25
CA ARG A 277 16.83 16.18 -21.16
C ARG A 277 17.34 17.62 -21.11
N GLY A 278 17.77 18.06 -19.93
CA GLY A 278 18.31 19.39 -19.68
C GLY A 278 19.26 19.37 -18.50
N GLU A 279 20.12 20.39 -18.43
CA GLU A 279 21.09 20.57 -17.36
C GLU A 279 21.32 22.06 -17.11
N TYR A 280 21.17 22.48 -15.88
CA TYR A 280 21.39 23.85 -15.41
C TYR A 280 22.39 23.83 -14.25
N TRP A 281 23.21 24.88 -14.15
CA TRP A 281 24.23 25.02 -13.12
C TRP A 281 24.05 26.29 -12.30
N HIS A 282 24.12 26.19 -10.97
CA HIS A 282 23.90 27.31 -10.06
C HIS A 282 25.12 27.61 -9.19
N THR A 283 25.41 28.90 -8.99
CA THR A 283 26.43 29.37 -8.04
C THR A 283 25.89 29.39 -6.61
N GLY A 284 25.82 28.21 -6.01
CA GLY A 284 25.35 27.98 -4.65
C GLY A 284 24.46 26.75 -4.52
N HIS A 285 24.36 26.22 -3.30
CA HIS A 285 23.63 24.97 -3.00
C HIS A 285 22.12 25.15 -3.18
N LEU A 286 21.52 24.33 -4.05
CA LEU A 286 20.07 24.23 -4.28
C LEU A 286 19.59 22.84 -3.83
N ASP A 287 19.51 22.67 -2.51
CA ASP A 287 19.30 21.34 -1.91
C ASP A 287 17.83 20.91 -1.85
N TYR A 288 16.89 21.82 -2.08
CA TYR A 288 15.44 21.57 -1.97
C TYR A 288 14.75 21.85 -3.30
N LEU A 289 13.86 20.95 -3.73
CA LEU A 289 13.15 21.14 -5.00
C LEU A 289 11.74 20.55 -4.99
N THR A 290 10.86 21.11 -5.82
CA THR A 290 9.52 20.57 -6.07
C THR A 290 9.03 20.97 -7.47
N PHE A 291 7.86 20.48 -7.87
CA PHE A 291 7.17 20.85 -9.10
C PHE A 291 5.82 21.52 -8.78
N ASP A 292 5.47 22.59 -9.48
CA ASP A 292 4.10 23.13 -9.56
C ASP A 292 3.87 23.76 -10.92
N ASP A 293 2.62 23.76 -11.38
CA ASP A 293 2.18 24.46 -12.59
C ASP A 293 1.78 25.90 -12.21
N LEU A 294 2.77 26.79 -12.25
CA LEU A 294 2.64 28.17 -11.74
C LEU A 294 1.83 29.05 -12.67
N ASP A 295 2.04 28.94 -13.99
CA ASP A 295 1.33 29.75 -14.99
C ASP A 295 0.04 29.10 -15.53
N ARG A 296 -0.20 27.82 -15.21
CA ARG A 296 -1.39 27.03 -15.58
C ARG A 296 -1.43 26.66 -17.06
N ASP A 297 -0.27 26.48 -17.69
CA ASP A 297 -0.18 25.96 -19.06
C ASP A 297 -0.27 24.41 -19.14
N GLY A 298 -0.25 23.73 -17.99
CA GLY A 298 -0.35 22.28 -17.87
C GLY A 298 0.99 21.55 -17.87
N VAL A 299 2.12 22.26 -17.91
CA VAL A 299 3.47 21.72 -17.76
C VAL A 299 4.12 22.32 -16.51
N PRO A 300 4.43 21.52 -15.47
CA PRO A 300 4.92 22.08 -14.21
C PRO A 300 6.36 22.63 -14.34
N GLU A 301 6.61 23.78 -13.71
CA GLU A 301 7.94 24.32 -13.48
C GLU A 301 8.72 23.51 -12.44
N VAL A 302 10.04 23.59 -12.51
CA VAL A 302 10.93 23.17 -11.42
C VAL A 302 11.13 24.36 -10.48
N LEU A 303 10.76 24.19 -9.21
CA LEU A 303 11.01 25.15 -8.13
C LEU A 303 12.22 24.64 -7.33
N LEU A 304 13.26 25.46 -7.17
CA LEU A 304 14.53 25.10 -6.52
C LEU A 304 14.87 26.12 -5.42
N ALA A 305 15.15 25.67 -4.20
CA ALA A 305 15.44 26.54 -3.07
C ALA A 305 16.80 26.21 -2.45
N GLY A 306 17.47 27.27 -1.99
CA GLY A 306 18.78 27.17 -1.38
C GLY A 306 19.43 28.53 -1.16
N VAL A 307 20.69 28.67 -1.56
CA VAL A 307 21.50 29.89 -1.43
C VAL A 307 22.15 30.28 -2.76
N ASP A 308 22.21 31.59 -3.04
CA ASP A 308 23.06 32.20 -4.06
C ASP A 308 24.34 32.70 -3.38
N ASN A 309 25.47 32.09 -3.73
CA ASN A 309 26.78 32.38 -3.12
C ASN A 309 27.40 33.69 -3.62
N ALA A 310 27.02 34.16 -4.80
CA ALA A 310 27.49 35.43 -5.34
C ALA A 310 26.81 36.63 -4.65
N ARG A 311 25.56 36.45 -4.20
CA ARG A 311 24.75 37.45 -3.48
C ARG A 311 24.75 37.27 -1.96
N GLU A 312 25.20 36.13 -1.45
CA GLU A 312 25.15 35.72 -0.04
C GLU A 312 23.72 35.74 0.53
N GLN A 313 22.74 35.29 -0.26
CA GLN A 313 21.32 35.32 0.09
C GLN A 313 20.59 34.01 -0.24
N ALA A 314 19.58 33.71 0.56
CA ALA A 314 18.59 32.69 0.27
C ALA A 314 17.89 32.97 -1.07
N THR A 315 17.73 31.94 -1.88
CA THR A 315 17.15 32.03 -3.23
C THR A 315 16.06 30.99 -3.47
N LEU A 316 15.07 31.33 -4.30
CA LEU A 316 14.15 30.42 -4.97
C LEU A 316 14.26 30.65 -6.49
N VAL A 317 14.78 29.66 -7.20
CA VAL A 317 14.94 29.65 -8.67
C VAL A 317 13.78 28.88 -9.30
N ILE A 318 13.21 29.43 -10.38
CA ILE A 318 12.12 28.83 -11.16
C ILE A 318 12.63 28.52 -12.56
N LEU A 319 12.59 27.26 -12.97
CA LEU A 319 12.95 26.82 -14.32
C LEU A 319 11.73 26.29 -15.07
N ASP A 320 11.61 26.65 -16.35
CA ASP A 320 10.69 25.96 -17.26
C ASP A 320 11.23 24.55 -17.54
N SER A 321 10.47 23.51 -17.21
CA SER A 321 10.90 22.11 -17.36
C SER A 321 11.11 21.71 -18.84
N ARG A 322 10.60 22.47 -19.81
CA ARG A 322 10.85 22.25 -21.24
C ARG A 322 12.22 22.78 -21.70
N ALA A 323 12.84 23.65 -20.90
CA ALA A 323 14.03 24.40 -21.28
C ALA A 323 15.01 24.58 -20.10
N VAL A 324 15.44 23.50 -19.45
CA VAL A 324 16.48 23.52 -18.41
C VAL A 324 17.87 23.55 -19.06
N THR A 325 18.54 24.71 -19.07
CA THR A 325 19.86 24.89 -19.71
C THR A 325 20.69 26.03 -19.08
N GLY A 326 22.00 26.01 -19.29
CA GLY A 326 22.92 27.10 -18.99
C GLY A 326 23.34 27.20 -17.52
N ALA A 327 23.89 28.36 -17.14
CA ALA A 327 24.37 28.60 -15.79
C ALA A 327 23.94 29.96 -15.22
N SER A 328 23.69 30.00 -13.91
CA SER A 328 23.22 31.18 -13.18
C SER A 328 24.08 32.42 -13.39
N PHE A 329 23.44 33.57 -13.56
CA PHE A 329 24.14 34.85 -13.72
C PHE A 329 24.58 35.45 -12.37
N ALA A 330 25.89 35.42 -12.15
CA ALA A 330 26.56 35.89 -10.92
C ALA A 330 26.94 37.38 -10.96
N GLY A 331 26.64 38.09 -12.06
CA GLY A 331 27.07 39.47 -12.32
C GLY A 331 28.24 39.55 -13.30
N GLU A 332 28.32 40.65 -14.05
CA GLU A 332 29.40 40.88 -15.01
C GLU A 332 30.76 40.99 -14.31
N GLY A 333 31.76 40.23 -14.79
CA GLY A 333 33.08 40.17 -14.16
C GLY A 333 33.14 39.49 -12.79
N SER A 334 32.03 38.89 -12.32
CA SER A 334 31.96 38.21 -11.02
C SER A 334 32.87 36.97 -10.99
N PRO A 335 33.70 36.78 -9.94
CA PRO A 335 34.54 35.58 -9.81
C PRO A 335 33.69 34.30 -9.67
N TRP A 336 32.45 34.43 -9.20
CA TRP A 336 31.48 33.34 -9.04
C TRP A 336 30.78 32.94 -10.35
N GLN A 337 31.02 33.64 -11.46
CA GLN A 337 30.38 33.33 -12.73
C GLN A 337 30.92 32.02 -13.30
N ILE A 338 30.05 31.00 -13.37
CA ILE A 338 30.32 29.73 -14.04
C ILE A 338 30.58 30.00 -15.53
N GLN A 339 31.64 29.40 -16.06
CA GLN A 339 32.19 29.65 -17.39
C GLN A 339 31.94 28.47 -18.35
N GLY A 340 32.10 28.71 -19.66
CA GLY A 340 31.97 27.68 -20.69
C GLY A 340 30.53 27.26 -21.00
N MET A 341 29.53 27.96 -20.46
CA MET A 341 28.10 27.69 -20.60
C MET A 341 27.35 28.96 -21.02
N PRO A 342 26.19 28.85 -21.70
CA PRO A 342 25.31 29.99 -21.91
C PRO A 342 24.70 30.46 -20.57
N THR A 343 24.19 31.70 -20.54
CA THR A 343 23.35 32.18 -19.44
C THR A 343 22.19 31.21 -19.19
N GLY A 344 21.86 31.03 -17.91
CA GLY A 344 20.78 30.18 -17.46
C GLY A 344 19.41 30.53 -18.05
N SER A 345 18.52 29.56 -18.01
CA SER A 345 17.15 29.65 -18.50
C SER A 345 16.13 29.95 -17.39
N GLU A 346 16.51 30.69 -16.35
CA GLU A 346 15.63 31.00 -15.23
C GLU A 346 14.39 31.80 -15.69
N LYS A 347 13.21 31.22 -15.49
CA LYS A 347 11.91 31.87 -15.72
C LYS A 347 11.67 32.97 -14.67
N ALA A 348 12.16 32.75 -13.45
CA ALA A 348 12.26 33.75 -12.41
C ALA A 348 13.27 33.34 -11.32
N ILE A 349 13.76 34.32 -10.57
CA ILE A 349 14.58 34.13 -9.37
C ILE A 349 14.03 35.04 -8.27
N VAL A 350 13.88 34.52 -7.06
CA VAL A 350 13.45 35.28 -5.87
C VAL A 350 14.56 35.28 -4.84
N TYR A 351 15.01 36.46 -4.40
CA TYR A 351 15.97 36.61 -3.32
C TYR A 351 15.27 37.07 -2.04
N PHE A 352 15.55 36.37 -0.94
CA PHE A 352 14.95 36.67 0.37
C PHE A 352 15.89 37.57 1.20
N PRO A 353 15.35 38.60 1.88
CA PRO A 353 16.16 39.52 2.68
C PRO A 353 16.67 38.84 3.96
N ARG A 354 17.92 39.16 4.33
CA ARG A 354 18.55 38.72 5.58
C ARG A 354 18.12 39.59 6.76
N THR A 355 17.82 38.98 7.91
CA THR A 355 17.59 39.69 9.18
C THR A 355 18.86 40.31 9.76
N CYS A 356 18.69 41.25 10.71
CA CYS A 356 19.78 41.75 11.55
C CYS A 356 20.48 40.64 12.35
N VAL A 357 19.72 39.64 12.84
CA VAL A 357 20.25 38.48 13.59
C VAL A 357 21.18 37.64 12.71
N ASN A 358 20.76 37.32 11.48
CA ASN A 358 21.61 36.60 10.53
C ASN A 358 22.89 37.37 10.21
N ARG A 359 22.81 38.69 9.94
CA ARG A 359 23.97 39.55 9.63
C ARG A 359 25.00 39.63 10.77
N LEU A 360 24.63 39.32 12.01
CA LEU A 360 25.54 39.28 13.17
C LEU A 360 26.28 37.95 13.35
N TYR A 361 25.83 36.86 12.71
CA TYR A 361 26.29 35.50 13.02
C TYR A 361 26.69 34.68 11.80
N GLU A 362 25.97 34.84 10.70
CA GLU A 362 26.07 33.99 9.51
C GLU A 362 26.57 34.80 8.31
N ARG A 363 27.19 34.12 7.34
CA ARG A 363 27.56 34.75 6.08
C ARG A 363 26.37 34.97 5.16
N TYR A 364 25.36 34.11 5.21
CA TYR A 364 24.15 34.14 4.37
C TYR A 364 22.96 33.57 5.14
N ASN A 365 21.73 33.83 4.67
CA ASN A 365 20.57 33.01 5.00
C ASN A 365 20.35 31.97 3.90
N MET A 366 19.55 30.93 4.16
CA MET A 366 19.32 29.86 3.16
C MET A 366 17.85 29.44 3.11
N ALA A 367 17.28 29.34 1.91
CA ALA A 367 15.95 28.79 1.72
C ALA A 367 16.02 27.25 1.84
N ARG A 368 15.22 26.68 2.74
CA ARG A 368 15.01 25.25 2.91
C ARG A 368 13.52 24.97 2.83
N ASP A 369 13.12 23.79 2.33
CA ASP A 369 11.72 23.35 2.19
C ASP A 369 10.84 24.31 1.33
N ILE A 370 10.34 23.76 0.23
CA ILE A 370 9.32 24.40 -0.61
C ILE A 370 8.05 23.55 -0.51
N THR A 371 6.99 24.13 0.06
CA THR A 371 5.67 23.51 0.06
C THR A 371 4.72 24.36 -0.77
N VAL A 372 4.19 23.81 -1.86
CA VAL A 372 3.04 24.40 -2.56
C VAL A 372 1.75 23.84 -1.98
N THR A 373 0.84 24.74 -1.65
CA THR A 373 -0.46 24.44 -1.02
C THR A 373 -1.56 24.24 -2.07
N SER A 374 -2.66 23.59 -1.70
CA SER A 374 -3.76 23.27 -2.61
C SER A 374 -4.52 24.50 -3.13
N ASP A 375 -4.45 25.64 -2.44
CA ASP A 375 -4.91 26.95 -2.87
C ASP A 375 -3.89 27.70 -3.75
N GLY A 376 -2.73 27.10 -4.03
CA GLY A 376 -1.71 27.62 -4.93
C GLY A 376 -0.75 28.62 -4.27
N LEU A 377 -0.68 28.68 -2.94
CA LEU A 377 0.32 29.50 -2.24
C LEU A 377 1.62 28.71 -2.09
N ILE A 378 2.73 29.36 -2.43
CA ILE A 378 4.08 28.80 -2.28
C ILE A 378 4.59 29.20 -0.89
N ARG A 379 4.99 28.24 -0.07
CA ARG A 379 5.62 28.48 1.24
C ARG A 379 7.09 28.06 1.18
N VAL A 380 7.97 28.96 1.63
CA VAL A 380 9.41 28.74 1.69
C VAL A 380 9.89 29.04 3.11
N LYS A 381 10.68 28.16 3.73
CA LYS A 381 11.29 28.43 5.04
C LYS A 381 12.72 28.97 4.83
N VAL A 382 12.95 30.24 5.12
CA VAL A 382 14.28 30.84 5.03
C VAL A 382 14.95 30.76 6.39
N TYR A 383 15.97 29.91 6.52
CA TYR A 383 16.74 29.74 7.74
C TYR A 383 17.73 30.89 7.89
N GLU A 384 17.56 31.63 8.98
CA GLU A 384 18.39 32.79 9.34
C GLU A 384 19.60 32.38 10.19
N ARG A 385 19.62 31.15 10.70
CA ARG A 385 20.79 30.50 11.30
C ARG A 385 20.79 29.02 10.91
N LEU A 386 21.87 28.51 10.34
CA LEU A 386 21.83 27.24 9.59
C LEU A 386 21.65 26.01 10.49
N ASP A 387 22.22 26.04 11.71
CA ASP A 387 22.16 24.95 12.69
C ASP A 387 21.06 25.15 13.75
N GLN A 388 20.15 26.10 13.55
CA GLN A 388 19.11 26.45 14.51
C GLN A 388 17.75 26.57 13.82
N ASP A 389 16.68 26.30 14.56
CA ASP A 389 15.30 26.47 14.10
C ASP A 389 14.85 27.96 14.20
N GLU A 390 15.72 28.85 13.72
CA GLU A 390 15.56 30.30 13.65
C GLU A 390 15.36 30.69 12.19
N LEU A 391 14.12 30.97 11.79
CA LEU A 391 13.73 31.06 10.39
C LEU A 391 12.59 32.07 10.14
N VAL A 392 12.43 32.47 8.89
CA VAL A 392 11.33 33.27 8.38
C VAL A 392 10.55 32.43 7.36
N VAL A 393 9.25 32.23 7.58
CA VAL A 393 8.38 31.56 6.60
C VAL A 393 7.79 32.59 5.66
N HIS A 394 8.25 32.61 4.41
CA HIS A 394 7.66 33.42 3.35
C HIS A 394 6.48 32.67 2.74
N THR A 395 5.41 33.39 2.39
CA THR A 395 4.29 32.87 1.59
C THR A 395 4.10 33.76 0.38
N LEU A 396 4.16 33.17 -0.81
CA LEU A 396 4.04 33.84 -2.10
C LEU A 396 2.77 33.38 -2.84
N ASP A 397 2.25 34.20 -3.74
CA ASP A 397 1.33 33.72 -4.79
C ASP A 397 2.11 33.08 -5.96
N ARG A 398 1.40 32.44 -6.91
CA ARG A 398 2.01 31.88 -8.13
C ARG A 398 2.66 32.93 -9.04
N SER A 399 2.34 34.21 -8.88
CA SER A 399 3.04 35.32 -9.55
C SER A 399 4.34 35.73 -8.83
N LEU A 400 4.73 34.98 -7.79
CA LEU A 400 5.89 35.19 -6.92
C LEU A 400 5.82 36.47 -6.08
N ARG A 401 4.63 37.04 -5.89
CA ARG A 401 4.44 38.21 -5.02
C ARG A 401 4.37 37.78 -3.56
N SER A 402 5.10 38.49 -2.70
CA SER A 402 5.06 38.31 -1.26
C SER A 402 3.66 38.62 -0.72
N ILE A 403 3.05 37.64 -0.04
CA ILE A 403 1.78 37.81 0.68
C ILE A 403 2.05 38.08 2.17
N ARG A 404 3.06 37.40 2.73
CA ARG A 404 3.49 37.54 4.13
C ARG A 404 4.88 36.93 4.33
N ALA A 405 5.57 37.43 5.35
CA ALA A 405 6.74 36.82 5.96
C ALA A 405 6.47 36.66 7.46
N VAL A 406 6.71 35.47 8.02
CA VAL A 406 6.44 35.15 9.43
C VAL A 406 7.74 34.69 10.12
N ILE A 407 8.21 35.49 11.07
CA ILE A 407 9.40 35.23 11.89
C ILE A 407 9.09 34.13 12.91
N SER A 408 9.97 33.13 13.09
CA SER A 408 9.77 32.08 14.11
C SER A 408 9.95 32.61 15.53
N ASP A 409 9.20 32.05 16.49
CA ASP A 409 9.28 32.45 17.91
C ASP A 409 10.70 32.36 18.48
N ARG A 410 11.51 31.39 18.00
CA ARG A 410 12.92 31.23 18.35
C ARG A 410 13.76 32.42 17.90
N LEU A 411 13.58 32.86 16.66
CA LEU A 411 14.28 34.01 16.08
C LEU A 411 13.86 35.32 16.77
N VAL A 412 12.57 35.48 17.11
CA VAL A 412 12.06 36.60 17.94
C VAL A 412 12.73 36.59 19.33
N ALA A 413 12.88 35.42 19.95
CA ALA A 413 13.53 35.30 21.26
C ALA A 413 15.04 35.60 21.19
N THR A 414 15.75 35.14 20.15
CA THR A 414 17.17 35.46 19.92
C THR A 414 17.36 36.96 19.70
N HIS A 415 16.52 37.60 18.88
CA HIS A 415 16.56 39.06 18.69
C HIS A 415 16.38 39.82 20.01
N ARG A 416 15.38 39.46 20.83
CA ARG A 416 15.15 40.11 22.14
C ARG A 416 16.34 39.94 23.09
N ARG A 417 16.99 38.77 23.08
CA ARG A 417 18.22 38.54 23.85
C ARG A 417 19.37 39.43 23.37
N LEU A 418 19.64 39.44 22.06
CA LEU A 418 20.70 40.27 21.48
C LEU A 418 20.52 41.76 21.78
N GLN A 419 19.28 42.25 21.77
CA GLN A 419 18.96 43.61 22.17
C GLN A 419 19.24 43.85 23.67
N ALA A 420 18.78 42.96 24.56
CA ALA A 420 19.03 43.07 26.00
C ALA A 420 20.53 43.01 26.35
N ASP A 421 21.31 42.26 25.56
CA ASP A 421 22.77 42.15 25.65
C ASP A 421 23.51 43.33 24.98
N GLY A 422 22.79 44.30 24.41
CA GLY A 422 23.37 45.48 23.73
C GLY A 422 24.05 45.19 22.38
N ARG A 423 23.80 44.02 21.79
CA ARG A 423 24.34 43.60 20.47
C ARG A 423 23.45 43.98 19.30
N LEU A 424 22.19 44.33 19.57
CA LEU A 424 21.29 45.06 18.66
C LEU A 424 20.83 46.32 19.39
N ASP A 425 20.76 47.45 18.69
CA ASP A 425 20.41 48.76 19.24
C ASP A 425 18.92 49.13 19.07
N HIS A 426 18.13 48.24 18.46
CA HIS A 426 16.71 48.42 18.16
C HIS A 426 15.81 47.30 18.73
N LEU A 427 14.53 47.63 18.92
CA LEU A 427 13.46 46.66 19.18
C LEU A 427 12.99 46.05 17.86
N LEU A 428 12.74 44.74 17.85
CA LEU A 428 12.02 44.10 16.74
C LEU A 428 10.63 44.74 16.62
N ASN A 429 10.35 45.34 15.47
CA ASN A 429 9.16 46.14 15.23
C ASN A 429 8.51 45.85 13.86
N ASP A 430 7.31 46.37 13.64
CA ASP A 430 6.52 46.11 12.43
C ASP A 430 7.22 46.54 11.13
N SER A 431 8.11 47.55 11.16
CA SER A 431 8.88 47.95 9.98
C SER A 431 9.93 46.92 9.60
N GLU A 432 10.52 46.21 10.56
CA GLU A 432 11.48 45.14 10.28
C GLU A 432 10.77 43.88 9.80
N ALA A 433 9.61 43.56 10.38
CA ALA A 433 8.74 42.49 9.90
C ALA A 433 8.20 42.78 8.47
N ALA A 434 7.92 44.05 8.16
CA ALA A 434 7.53 44.49 6.82
C ALA A 434 8.69 44.41 5.82
N ALA A 435 9.92 44.82 6.20
CA ALA A 435 11.10 44.72 5.36
C ALA A 435 11.42 43.27 4.93
N LEU A 436 11.02 42.26 5.72
CA LEU A 436 11.12 40.85 5.32
C LEU A 436 10.12 40.45 4.22
N GLN A 437 9.12 41.26 3.92
CA GLN A 437 8.20 41.05 2.79
C GLN A 437 8.73 41.66 1.50
N GLU A 438 9.72 42.57 1.57
CA GLU A 438 10.39 43.23 0.44
C GLU A 438 11.41 42.28 -0.23
N ILE A 439 10.90 41.17 -0.78
CA ILE A 439 11.68 40.22 -1.58
C ILE A 439 12.01 40.83 -2.95
N GLN A 440 13.18 40.48 -3.49
CA GLN A 440 13.54 40.84 -4.86
C GLN A 440 13.13 39.71 -5.82
N VAL A 441 12.37 40.03 -6.87
CA VAL A 441 12.03 39.09 -7.95
C VAL A 441 12.69 39.55 -9.25
N VAL A 442 13.50 38.70 -9.86
CA VAL A 442 14.16 38.91 -11.15
C VAL A 442 13.52 37.97 -12.18
N ARG A 443 13.26 38.46 -13.40
CA ARG A 443 12.73 37.67 -14.52
C ARG A 443 13.63 37.85 -15.74
N PRO A 444 14.72 37.07 -15.86
CA PRO A 444 15.71 37.25 -16.93
C PRO A 444 15.10 37.21 -18.34
N LEU A 445 14.21 36.25 -18.60
CA LEU A 445 13.59 36.04 -19.91
C LEU A 445 12.58 37.12 -20.32
N ASP A 446 12.14 37.99 -19.39
CA ASP A 446 11.27 39.13 -19.71
C ASP A 446 12.08 40.37 -20.13
N ALA A 447 13.41 40.39 -19.94
CA ALA A 447 14.26 41.54 -20.29
C ALA A 447 14.61 41.62 -21.79
N ASP A 448 14.45 40.51 -22.53
CA ASP A 448 14.71 40.39 -23.97
C ASP A 448 13.43 40.56 -24.83
N ARG A 449 12.34 41.13 -24.26
CA ARG A 449 11.05 41.37 -24.93
C ARG A 449 10.60 42.84 -24.86
#